data_AF-A0A969MUZ2-F1
#
_entry.id   AF-A0A969MUZ2-F1
#
_cell.length_a   1.000
_cell.length_b   1.000
_cell.length_c   1.000
_cell.angle_alpha   90.00
_cell.angle_beta   90.00
_cell.angle_gamma   90.00
#
_symmetry.space_group_name_H-M   'P 1'
#
loop_
_entity.id
_entity.type
_entity.pdbx_description
1 polymer ?
#
loop_
_entity_poly.entity_id
_entity_poly.type
_entity_poly.pdbx_seq_one_letter_code
_entity_poly.pdbx_strand_id
1 'polypeptide(L)'
;MQYIYSWHDLRFIHIPTSKKSGHGETNLKIAQELAFLMKEHIQFVEPEILSLRKQWHKINELLDLVATSDFYANQQEIYERALFQVENLLNKAEELQQVYVRFIREVLIGRQVAGYDPTLLLSDSVTVDHQYKKIRQEYQTMKETATAYTELLRTRQF
;
A
#
# COMPACT_ATOMS: atom_id res chain seq x y z
N MET A 1 -4.09 -21.55 3.96
CA MET A 1 -4.74 -20.22 4.07
C MET A 1 -3.81 -19.18 3.45
N GLN A 2 -4.04 -18.78 2.20
CA GLN A 2 -3.26 -17.77 1.48
C GLN A 2 -4.23 -16.96 0.62
N TYR A 3 -4.93 -15.98 1.20
CA TYR A 3 -5.85 -15.13 0.44
C TYR A 3 -5.80 -13.63 0.78
N ILE A 4 -4.90 -13.20 1.68
CA ILE A 4 -4.92 -11.81 2.16
C ILE A 4 -3.83 -10.92 1.51
N TYR A 5 -2.84 -11.49 0.82
CA TYR A 5 -1.71 -10.69 0.27
C TYR A 5 -1.77 -10.36 -1.23
N SER A 6 -2.81 -10.78 -1.96
CA SER A 6 -2.88 -10.60 -3.43
C SER A 6 -3.28 -9.19 -3.91
N TRP A 7 -3.64 -8.27 -3.01
CA TRP A 7 -4.22 -6.97 -3.38
C TRP A 7 -3.17 -5.87 -3.65
N HIS A 8 -1.89 -6.17 -3.40
CA HIS A 8 -0.75 -5.26 -3.59
C HIS A 8 0.04 -5.58 -4.87
N ASP A 9 -0.24 -6.70 -5.52
CA ASP A 9 0.56 -7.16 -6.66
C ASP A 9 -0.19 -6.88 -7.97
N LEU A 10 0.23 -5.79 -8.64
CA LEU A 10 -0.31 -5.32 -9.91
C LEU A 10 -0.20 -6.39 -11.03
N ARG A 11 0.62 -7.44 -10.86
CA ARG A 11 0.76 -8.55 -11.81
C ARG A 11 -0.51 -9.38 -11.98
N PHE A 12 -1.44 -9.33 -11.02
CA PHE A 12 -2.71 -10.06 -11.09
C PHE A 12 -3.87 -9.26 -11.71
N ILE A 13 -3.61 -8.02 -12.15
CA ILE A 13 -4.63 -7.18 -12.76
C ILE A 13 -4.75 -7.53 -14.25
N HIS A 14 -5.77 -8.31 -14.61
CA HIS A 14 -6.15 -8.53 -16.01
C HIS A 14 -6.92 -7.34 -16.55
N ILE A 15 -6.39 -6.67 -17.57
CA ILE A 15 -7.09 -5.63 -18.32
C ILE A 15 -8.09 -6.30 -19.27
N PRO A 16 -9.41 -6.18 -19.09
CA PRO A 16 -10.37 -6.79 -19.99
C PRO A 16 -10.34 -6.05 -21.34
N THR A 17 -10.09 -6.80 -22.42
CA THR A 17 -10.24 -6.30 -23.80
C THR A 17 -11.74 -6.15 -24.10
N SER A 18 -12.26 -4.93 -23.96
CA SER A 18 -13.65 -4.62 -24.28
C SER A 18 -13.90 -4.79 -25.78
N LYS A 19 -14.74 -5.76 -26.15
CA LYS A 19 -15.26 -5.98 -27.52
C LYS A 19 -16.51 -5.15 -27.85
N LYS A 20 -16.87 -4.13 -27.05
CA LYS A 20 -18.03 -3.27 -27.36
C LYS A 20 -17.59 -1.99 -28.08
N SER A 21 -17.87 -1.95 -29.39
CA SER A 21 -17.67 -0.83 -30.29
C SER A 21 -18.49 0.40 -29.85
N GLY A 22 -17.80 1.47 -29.44
CA GLY A 22 -18.44 2.75 -29.11
C GLY A 22 -17.61 3.70 -28.22
N HIS A 23 -16.58 3.21 -27.52
CA HIS A 23 -15.82 4.01 -26.55
C HIS A 23 -14.29 4.01 -26.79
N GLY A 24 -13.85 3.99 -28.05
CA GLY A 24 -12.44 3.88 -28.41
C GLY A 24 -11.55 4.99 -27.83
N GLU A 25 -11.99 6.25 -27.91
CA GLU A 25 -11.22 7.40 -27.40
C GLU A 25 -11.14 7.45 -25.88
N THR A 26 -12.25 7.16 -25.17
CA THR A 26 -12.28 7.16 -23.70
C THR A 26 -11.41 6.04 -23.13
N ASN A 27 -11.44 4.85 -23.76
CA ASN A 27 -10.59 3.73 -23.39
C ASN A 27 -9.11 4.01 -23.65
N LEU A 28 -8.79 4.73 -24.73
CA LEU A 28 -7.42 5.13 -25.04
C LEU A 28 -6.87 6.14 -24.03
N LYS A 29 -7.65 7.17 -23.67
CA LYS A 29 -7.26 8.16 -22.65
C LYS A 29 -7.01 7.52 -21.29
N ILE A 30 -7.92 6.66 -20.83
CA ILE A 30 -7.76 5.92 -19.57
C ILE A 30 -6.52 5.02 -19.60
N ALA A 31 -6.26 4.34 -20.73
CA ALA A 31 -5.07 3.52 -20.87
C ALA A 31 -3.77 4.34 -20.85
N GLN A 32 -3.78 5.55 -21.43
CA GLN A 32 -2.64 6.47 -21.40
C GLN A 32 -2.38 7.01 -19.99
N GLU A 33 -3.42 7.42 -19.27
CA GLU A 33 -3.32 7.88 -17.88
C GLU A 33 -2.81 6.77 -16.96
N LEU A 34 -3.33 5.55 -17.11
CA LEU A 34 -2.86 4.40 -16.34
C LEU A 34 -1.41 4.05 -16.67
N ALA A 35 -1.03 4.09 -17.96
CA ALA A 35 0.34 3.85 -18.39
C ALA A 35 1.30 4.89 -17.81
N PHE A 36 0.89 6.16 -17.75
CA PHE A 36 1.66 7.22 -17.11
C PHE A 36 1.85 6.95 -15.61
N LEU A 37 0.78 6.68 -14.87
CA LEU A 37 0.84 6.40 -13.43
C LEU A 37 1.68 5.16 -13.12
N MET A 38 1.54 4.09 -13.92
CA MET A 38 2.34 2.88 -13.76
C MET A 38 3.81 3.12 -14.10
N LYS A 39 4.10 3.89 -15.15
CA LYS A 39 5.47 4.26 -15.51
C LYS A 39 6.12 5.05 -14.38
N GLU A 40 5.42 6.04 -13.83
CA GLU A 40 5.94 6.84 -12.72
C GLU A 40 6.25 5.99 -11.49
N HIS A 41 5.32 5.11 -11.11
CA HIS A 41 5.49 4.18 -9.99
C HIS A 41 6.71 3.25 -10.19
N ILE A 42 6.81 2.58 -11.34
CA ILE A 42 7.82 1.54 -11.60
C ILE A 42 9.20 2.13 -11.88
N GLN A 43 9.26 3.24 -12.62
CA GLN A 43 10.55 3.78 -13.08
C GLN A 43 11.18 4.76 -12.11
N PHE A 44 10.39 5.42 -11.25
CA PHE A 44 10.91 6.43 -10.34
C PHE A 44 10.69 6.08 -8.87
N VAL A 45 9.46 5.74 -8.46
CA VAL A 45 9.16 5.54 -7.03
C VAL A 45 9.82 4.28 -6.47
N GLU A 46 9.66 3.12 -7.13
CA GLU A 46 10.26 1.87 -6.64
C GLU A 46 11.80 1.92 -6.59
N PRO A 47 12.52 2.41 -7.63
CA PRO A 47 13.97 2.50 -7.58
C PRO A 47 14.46 3.49 -6.53
N GLU A 48 13.75 4.60 -6.32
CA GLU A 48 14.10 5.60 -5.29
C GLU A 48 14.00 5.00 -3.89
N ILE A 49 12.91 4.29 -3.57
CA ILE A 49 12.75 3.56 -2.29
C ILE A 49 13.91 2.58 -2.08
N LEU A 50 14.26 1.83 -3.13
CA LEU A 50 15.33 0.83 -3.06
C LEU A 50 16.71 1.49 -2.86
N SER A 51 16.94 2.63 -3.50
CA SER A 51 18.14 3.47 -3.30
C SER A 51 18.22 3.99 -1.87
N LEU A 52 17.13 4.57 -1.35
CA LEU A 52 17.06 5.10 0.01
C LEU A 52 17.29 4.01 1.07
N ARG A 53 16.73 2.79 0.87
CA ARG A 53 17.00 1.65 1.75
C ARG A 53 18.48 1.25 1.78
N LYS A 54 19.15 1.27 0.63
CA LYS A 54 20.61 1.03 0.57
C LYS A 54 21.40 2.12 1.31
N GLN A 55 21.00 3.38 1.17
CA GLN A 55 21.64 4.49 1.87
C GLN A 55 21.42 4.39 3.38
N TRP A 56 20.21 4.06 3.82
CA TRP A 56 19.88 3.84 5.23
C TRP A 56 20.75 2.74 5.84
N HIS A 57 20.85 1.59 5.18
CA HIS A 57 21.72 0.50 5.64
C HIS A 57 23.18 0.93 5.76
N LYS A 58 23.71 1.63 4.75
CA LYS A 58 25.08 2.11 4.76
C LYS A 58 25.35 3.11 5.89
N ILE A 59 24.41 4.02 6.17
CA ILE A 59 24.56 4.98 7.26
C ILE A 59 24.53 4.28 8.61
N ASN A 60 23.67 3.27 8.79
CA ASN A 60 23.65 2.47 10.01
C ASN A 60 24.95 1.70 10.23
N GLU A 61 25.50 1.06 9.19
CA GLU A 61 26.80 0.41 9.29
C GLU A 61 27.91 1.39 9.71
N LEU A 62 27.87 2.63 9.19
CA LEU A 62 28.83 3.68 9.57
C LEU A 62 28.62 4.15 11.02
N LEU A 63 27.36 4.27 11.48
CA LEU A 63 27.05 4.61 12.87
C LEU A 63 27.58 3.56 13.84
N ASP A 64 27.38 2.28 13.53
CA ASP A 64 27.89 1.17 14.35
C ASP A 64 29.43 1.24 14.45
N LEU A 65 30.12 1.50 13.34
CA LEU A 65 31.57 1.64 13.31
C LEU A 65 32.04 2.86 14.13
N VAL A 66 31.37 4.00 13.98
CA VAL A 66 31.70 5.22 14.73
C VAL A 66 31.47 5.04 16.22
N ALA A 67 30.39 4.36 16.62
CA ALA A 67 30.09 4.07 18.02
C ALA A 67 31.17 3.19 18.70
N THR A 68 31.89 2.37 17.93
CA THR A 68 32.98 1.53 18.45
C THR A 68 34.34 2.24 18.54
N SER A 69 34.46 3.47 18.03
CA SER A 69 35.73 4.17 17.92
C SER A 69 35.66 5.60 18.48
N ASP A 70 36.30 5.81 19.64
CA ASP A 70 36.43 7.12 20.29
C ASP A 70 37.01 8.21 19.37
N PHE A 71 37.81 7.82 18.38
CA PHE A 71 38.41 8.74 17.41
C PHE A 71 37.39 9.42 16.47
N TYR A 72 36.25 8.75 16.20
CA TYR A 72 35.22 9.24 15.27
C TYR A 72 33.96 9.72 15.97
N ALA A 73 33.93 9.81 17.30
CA ALA A 73 32.77 10.24 18.08
C ALA A 73 32.20 11.59 17.62
N ASN A 74 33.05 12.47 17.07
CA ASN A 74 32.64 13.76 16.49
C ASN A 74 31.85 13.65 15.17
N GLN A 75 31.85 12.50 14.50
CA GLN A 75 31.06 12.23 13.29
C GLN A 75 29.73 11.56 13.59
N GLN A 76 29.52 11.08 14.82
CA GLN A 76 28.28 10.39 15.22
C GLN A 76 27.05 11.25 14.96
N GLU A 77 27.05 12.51 15.42
CA GLU A 77 25.93 13.45 15.23
C GLU A 77 25.62 13.69 13.74
N ILE A 78 26.65 13.69 12.89
CA ILE A 78 26.48 13.88 11.44
C ILE A 78 25.75 12.68 10.84
N TYR A 79 26.15 11.47 11.20
CA TYR A 79 25.51 10.26 10.70
C TYR A 79 24.11 10.04 11.27
N GLU A 80 23.86 10.37 12.54
CA GLU A 80 22.52 10.33 13.14
C GLU A 80 21.57 11.28 12.40
N ARG A 81 22.04 12.50 12.09
CA ARG A 81 21.25 13.46 11.31
C ARG A 81 21.00 12.97 9.88
N ALA A 82 21.99 12.36 9.25
CA ALA A 82 21.83 11.79 7.91
C ALA A 82 20.84 10.62 7.92
N LEU A 83 20.89 9.76 8.93
CA LEU A 83 19.96 8.64 9.10
C LEU A 83 18.52 9.14 9.22
N PHE A 84 18.28 10.12 10.09
CA PHE A 84 16.96 10.74 10.26
C PHE A 84 16.43 11.36 8.97
N GLN A 85 17.28 12.01 8.17
CA GLN A 85 16.89 12.57 6.88
C GLN A 85 16.50 11.47 5.87
N VAL A 86 17.27 10.39 5.80
CA VAL A 86 16.97 9.26 4.91
C VAL A 86 15.68 8.55 5.35
N GLU A 87 15.42 8.39 6.65
CA GLU A 87 14.17 7.83 7.16
C GLU A 87 12.96 8.67 6.78
N ASN A 88 13.06 10.00 6.92
CA ASN A 88 11.98 10.89 6.50
C ASN A 88 11.71 10.81 5.00
N LEU A 89 12.75 10.76 4.17
CA LEU A 89 12.61 10.59 2.72
C LEU A 89 11.99 9.24 2.37
N LEU A 90 12.39 8.18 3.07
CA LEU A 90 11.86 6.84 2.88
C LEU A 90 10.37 6.78 3.22
N ASN A 91 9.95 7.37 4.35
CA ASN A 91 8.54 7.49 4.72
C ASN A 91 7.74 8.24 3.64
N LYS A 92 8.28 9.33 3.10
CA LYS A 92 7.62 10.08 2.03
C LYS A 92 7.56 9.33 0.70
N ALA A 93 8.59 8.58 0.37
CA ALA A 93 8.59 7.73 -0.82
C ALA A 93 7.56 6.59 -0.71
N GLU A 94 7.42 5.98 0.48
CA GLU A 94 6.41 4.95 0.75
C GLU A 94 4.98 5.53 0.76
N GLU A 95 4.77 6.72 1.32
CA GLU A 95 3.50 7.46 1.19
C GLU A 95 3.17 7.69 -0.30
N LEU A 96 4.13 8.14 -1.10
CA LEU A 96 3.96 8.39 -2.52
C LEU A 96 3.60 7.11 -3.28
N GLN A 97 4.25 5.99 -2.95
CA GLN A 97 3.93 4.68 -3.53
C GLN A 97 2.46 4.30 -3.28
N GLN A 98 1.97 4.47 -2.05
CA GLN A 98 0.59 4.18 -1.70
C GLN A 98 -0.40 5.04 -2.49
N VAL A 99 -0.06 6.32 -2.72
CA VAL A 99 -0.87 7.24 -3.53
C VAL A 99 -0.96 6.76 -4.98
N TYR A 100 0.15 6.39 -5.61
CA TYR A 100 0.12 5.84 -6.98
C TYR A 100 -0.69 4.54 -7.07
N VAL A 101 -0.49 3.60 -6.14
CA VAL A 101 -1.26 2.34 -6.10
C VAL A 101 -2.75 2.61 -5.96
N ARG A 102 -3.12 3.57 -5.10
CA ARG A 102 -4.51 3.99 -4.91
C ARG A 102 -5.10 4.56 -6.19
N PHE A 103 -4.43 5.50 -6.86
CA PHE A 103 -4.93 6.08 -8.11
C PHE A 103 -5.08 5.04 -9.22
N ILE A 104 -4.08 4.18 -9.41
CA ILE A 104 -4.14 3.09 -10.39
C ILE A 104 -5.37 2.21 -10.10
N ARG A 105 -5.62 1.85 -8.84
CA ARG A 105 -6.78 1.05 -8.43
C ARG A 105 -8.10 1.77 -8.70
N GLU A 106 -8.22 3.04 -8.32
CA GLU A 106 -9.44 3.84 -8.53
C GLU A 106 -9.78 3.94 -10.02
N VAL A 107 -8.79 4.16 -10.90
CA VAL A 107 -8.98 4.20 -12.35
C VAL A 107 -9.46 2.85 -12.90
N LEU A 108 -8.88 1.74 -12.43
CA LEU A 108 -9.29 0.39 -12.85
C LEU A 108 -10.70 0.03 -12.39
N ILE A 109 -11.05 0.35 -11.14
CA ILE A 109 -12.41 0.16 -10.61
C ILE A 109 -13.39 1.01 -11.41
N GLY A 110 -13.09 2.29 -11.63
CA GLY A 110 -13.92 3.20 -12.42
C GLY A 110 -14.19 2.65 -13.82
N ARG A 111 -13.16 2.09 -14.47
CA ARG A 111 -13.32 1.41 -15.77
C ARG A 111 -14.21 0.16 -15.67
N GLN A 112 -14.03 -0.66 -14.66
CA GLN A 112 -14.84 -1.88 -14.48
C GLN A 112 -16.31 -1.54 -14.23
N VAL A 113 -16.59 -0.52 -13.42
CA VAL A 113 -17.95 0.01 -13.17
C VAL A 113 -18.55 0.60 -14.45
N ALA A 114 -17.78 1.38 -15.22
CA ALA A 114 -18.26 1.97 -16.47
C ALA A 114 -18.59 0.91 -17.55
N GLY A 115 -17.91 -0.23 -17.53
CA GLY A 115 -18.19 -1.37 -18.41
C GLY A 115 -19.28 -2.32 -17.92
N TYR A 116 -19.85 -2.07 -16.74
CA TYR A 116 -20.78 -2.96 -16.05
C TYR A 116 -22.24 -2.71 -16.46
N ASP A 117 -23.03 -3.78 -16.60
CA ASP A 117 -24.47 -3.72 -16.87
C ASP A 117 -25.27 -3.96 -15.57
N PRO A 118 -26.00 -2.95 -15.04
CA PRO A 118 -26.74 -3.05 -13.79
C PRO A 118 -27.82 -4.14 -13.76
N THR A 119 -28.30 -4.59 -14.92
CA THR A 119 -29.36 -5.60 -15.02
C THR A 119 -28.94 -7.00 -14.55
N LEU A 120 -27.62 -7.23 -14.43
CA LEU A 120 -27.03 -8.49 -13.94
C LEU A 120 -26.92 -8.56 -12.39
N LEU A 121 -27.21 -7.48 -11.65
CA LEU A 121 -27.00 -7.38 -10.19
C LEU A 121 -28.07 -8.03 -9.31
N LEU A 122 -29.23 -8.37 -9.88
CA LEU A 122 -30.41 -8.71 -9.09
C LEU A 122 -30.24 -9.99 -8.25
N SER A 123 -29.27 -10.85 -8.57
CA SER A 123 -28.94 -12.05 -7.77
C SER A 123 -27.76 -11.86 -6.81
N ASP A 124 -26.83 -10.95 -7.09
CA ASP A 124 -25.53 -10.85 -6.39
C ASP A 124 -25.49 -9.80 -5.27
N SER A 125 -26.44 -8.85 -5.25
CA SER A 125 -26.52 -7.84 -4.19
C SER A 125 -26.83 -8.44 -2.82
N VAL A 126 -27.65 -9.49 -2.79
CA VAL A 126 -28.03 -10.22 -1.57
C VAL A 126 -26.83 -10.98 -0.97
N THR A 127 -25.93 -11.48 -1.81
CA THR A 127 -24.70 -12.19 -1.39
C THR A 127 -23.64 -11.23 -0.84
N VAL A 128 -23.47 -10.05 -1.44
CA VAL A 128 -22.52 -9.03 -0.95
C VAL A 128 -22.94 -8.50 0.42
N ASP A 129 -24.22 -8.16 0.59
CA ASP A 129 -24.74 -7.66 1.88
C ASP A 129 -24.59 -8.69 3.00
N HIS A 130 -24.80 -9.97 2.68
CA HIS A 130 -24.63 -11.06 3.64
C HIS A 130 -23.15 -11.24 4.02
N GLN A 131 -22.24 -11.22 3.05
CA GLN A 131 -20.79 -11.31 3.29
C GLN A 131 -20.28 -10.12 4.11
N TYR A 132 -20.74 -8.90 3.80
CA TYR A 132 -20.39 -7.69 4.55
C TYR A 132 -20.85 -7.79 6.00
N LYS A 133 -22.11 -8.18 6.25
CA LYS A 133 -22.64 -8.38 7.61
C LYS A 133 -21.82 -9.41 8.40
N LYS A 134 -21.46 -10.53 7.75
CA LYS A 134 -20.65 -11.58 8.37
C LYS A 134 -19.26 -11.08 8.78
N ILE A 135 -18.52 -10.46 7.86
CA ILE A 135 -17.17 -9.94 8.13
C ILE A 135 -17.22 -8.84 9.21
N ARG A 136 -18.24 -7.99 9.19
CA ARG A 136 -18.43 -6.94 10.19
C ARG A 136 -18.67 -7.51 11.59
N GLN A 137 -19.46 -8.59 11.69
CA GLN A 137 -19.66 -9.30 12.95
C GLN A 137 -18.36 -9.92 13.46
N GLU A 138 -17.62 -10.62 12.60
CA GLU A 138 -16.32 -11.22 12.97
C GLU A 138 -15.34 -10.17 13.49
N TYR A 139 -15.22 -9.03 12.81
CA TYR A 139 -14.40 -7.91 13.27
C TYR A 139 -14.85 -7.38 14.63
N GLN A 140 -16.16 -7.18 14.82
CA GLN A 140 -16.69 -6.66 16.07
C GLN A 140 -16.41 -7.61 17.24
N THR A 141 -16.57 -8.92 17.02
CA THR A 141 -16.22 -9.95 18.03
C THR A 141 -14.73 -9.94 18.35
N MET A 142 -13.86 -9.83 17.35
CA MET A 142 -12.40 -9.74 17.58
C MET A 142 -12.04 -8.48 18.37
N LYS A 143 -12.66 -7.35 18.05
CA LYS A 143 -12.47 -6.09 18.75
C LYS A 143 -12.89 -6.20 20.21
N GLU A 144 -14.09 -6.69 20.47
CA GLU A 144 -14.62 -6.91 21.82
C GLU A 144 -13.74 -7.86 22.64
N THR A 145 -13.26 -8.94 22.00
CA THR A 145 -12.35 -9.90 22.62
C THR A 145 -11.02 -9.22 23.01
N ALA A 146 -10.41 -8.47 22.09
CA ALA A 146 -9.19 -7.74 22.36
C ALA A 146 -9.37 -6.70 23.47
N THR A 147 -10.49 -5.96 23.47
CA THR A 147 -10.82 -4.99 24.52
C THR A 147 -11.01 -5.67 25.88
N ALA A 148 -11.74 -6.79 25.95
CA ALA A 148 -11.92 -7.55 27.18
C ALA A 148 -10.59 -8.09 27.75
N TYR A 149 -9.67 -8.57 26.89
CA TYR A 149 -8.33 -8.97 27.31
C TYR A 149 -7.53 -7.79 27.90
N THR A 150 -7.61 -6.61 27.30
CA THR A 150 -6.93 -5.42 27.83
C THR A 150 -7.52 -4.95 29.16
N GLU A 151 -8.83 -5.07 29.35
CA GLU A 151 -9.50 -4.70 30.61
C GLU A 151 -9.17 -5.67 31.76
N LEU A 152 -9.08 -6.98 31.47
CA LEU A 152 -8.65 -8.00 32.43
C LEU A 152 -7.19 -7.84 32.86
N LEU A 153 -6.31 -7.46 31.92
CA LEU A 153 -4.92 -7.13 32.25
C LEU A 153 -4.82 -5.88 33.15
N ARG A 154 -5.70 -4.90 32.95
CA ARG A 154 -5.76 -3.68 33.75
C ARG A 154 -6.32 -3.91 35.15
N THR A 155 -7.23 -4.86 35.34
CA THR A 155 -7.79 -5.23 36.65
C THR A 155 -6.89 -6.14 37.47
N ARG A 156 -5.96 -6.88 36.85
CA ARG A 156 -4.93 -7.68 37.56
C ARG A 156 -3.74 -6.86 38.09
N GLN A 157 -3.69 -5.56 37.81
CA GLN A 157 -2.66 -4.65 38.31
C GLN A 157 -3.08 -3.89 39.59
N PHE A 158 -4.20 -4.29 40.21
CA PHE A 158 -4.62 -3.87 41.55
C PHE A 158 -4.62 -5.06 42.51
#